data_AF-A0A9Q3VQW9-F1
#
_entry.id   AF-A0A9Q3VQW9-F1
#
_cell.length_a   1.000
_cell.length_b   1.000
_cell.length_c   1.000
_cell.angle_alpha   90.00
_cell.angle_beta   90.00
_cell.angle_gamma   90.00
#
_symmetry.space_group_name_H-M   'P 1'
#
loop_
_entity.id
_entity.type
_entity.pdbx_description
1 polymer ?
#
loop_
_entity_poly.entity_id
_entity_poly.type
_entity_poly.pdbx_seq_one_letter_code
_entity_poly.pdbx_strand_id
1 'polypeptide(L)'
;MYAAGRGEEGDPVGVAVRPDLVVLDVILPDGDGFETYRALRGADVDAPLLFLTAQDRTETKVRGLMMGADDYVTKPFALEEVVARVHVLLRRGRALDCRLLRIRGVALDPATREVWRDGTQVALSRREFDLLSFLMDNAGRVLSKGQILDRV
;
A
#
# COMPACT_ATOMS: atom_id res chain seq x y z
N MET A 1 7.14 12.64 0.01
CA MET A 1 8.09 11.51 -0.08
C MET A 1 9.26 11.86 0.81
N TYR A 2 9.60 10.97 1.74
CA TYR A 2 10.74 11.13 2.64
C TYR A 2 11.78 10.08 2.29
N ALA A 3 13.05 10.42 2.43
CA ALA A 3 14.17 9.52 2.20
C ALA A 3 15.17 9.68 3.33
N ALA A 4 15.73 8.56 3.78
CA ALA A 4 16.79 8.47 4.75
C ALA A 4 17.88 7.56 4.19
N GLY A 5 19.15 7.89 4.44
CA GLY A 5 20.28 7.07 3.97
C GLY A 5 20.66 5.96 4.94
N ARG A 6 20.08 5.98 6.15
CA ARG A 6 20.42 5.15 7.30
C ARG A 6 19.15 4.77 8.07
N GLY A 7 19.18 3.63 8.75
CA GLY A 7 18.07 3.16 9.59
C GLY A 7 17.79 4.14 10.74
N GLU A 8 18.83 4.58 11.43
CA GLU A 8 18.72 5.53 12.56
C GLU A 8 18.08 6.89 12.17
N GLU A 9 18.24 7.31 10.92
CA GLU A 9 17.62 8.51 10.36
C GLU A 9 16.17 8.26 9.91
N GLY A 10 15.88 7.04 9.46
CA GLY A 10 14.59 6.64 8.90
C GLY A 10 13.51 6.35 9.94
N ASP A 11 13.88 5.76 11.08
CA ASP A 11 12.94 5.38 12.14
C ASP A 11 12.15 6.57 12.70
N PRO A 12 12.79 7.71 13.10
CA PRO A 12 12.06 8.86 13.63
C PRO A 12 11.09 9.46 12.61
N VAL A 13 11.48 9.45 11.33
CA VAL A 13 10.67 9.96 10.23
C VAL A 13 9.48 9.03 9.97
N GLY A 14 9.68 7.72 9.98
CA GLY A 14 8.62 6.73 9.82
C GLY A 14 7.55 6.87 10.89
N VAL A 15 7.96 7.04 12.16
CA VAL A 15 7.04 7.23 13.29
C VAL A 15 6.30 8.56 13.22
N ALA A 16 7.00 9.66 12.90
CA ALA A 16 6.38 10.99 12.85
C ALA A 16 5.43 11.16 11.67
N VAL A 17 5.77 10.59 10.51
CA VAL A 17 5.04 10.79 9.25
C VAL A 17 3.88 9.80 9.10
N ARG A 18 3.96 8.61 9.70
CA ARG A 18 3.01 7.50 9.51
C ARG A 18 2.74 7.22 8.01
N PRO A 19 3.75 6.71 7.28
CA PRO A 19 3.67 6.59 5.82
C PRO A 19 2.61 5.58 5.38
N ASP A 20 2.06 5.77 4.17
CA ASP A 20 1.15 4.81 3.55
C ASP A 20 1.87 3.56 3.00
N LEU A 21 3.19 3.64 2.81
CA LEU A 21 4.07 2.54 2.38
C LEU A 21 5.53 2.87 2.72
N VAL A 22 6.30 1.84 3.06
CA VAL A 22 7.75 1.95 3.27
C VAL A 22 8.49 1.12 2.21
N VAL A 23 9.50 1.71 1.59
CA VAL A 23 10.48 0.98 0.76
C VAL A 23 11.78 0.94 1.54
N LEU A 24 12.31 -0.25 1.78
CA LEU A 24 13.46 -0.45 2.67
C LEU A 24 14.53 -1.32 2.03
N ASP A 25 15.77 -0.85 2.04
CA ASP A 25 16.92 -1.67 1.66
C ASP A 25 17.20 -2.70 2.75
N VAL A 26 17.53 -3.94 2.37
CA VAL A 26 17.95 -4.96 3.34
C VAL A 26 19.35 -4.63 3.88
N ILE A 27 20.23 -4.06 3.05
CA ILE A 27 21.58 -3.70 3.46
C ILE A 27 21.64 -2.19 3.58
N LEU A 28 21.71 -1.70 4.81
CA LEU A 28 21.91 -0.29 5.11
C LEU A 28 23.36 -0.02 5.52
N PRO A 29 23.88 1.21 5.37
CA PRO A 29 25.23 1.56 5.80
C PRO A 29 25.49 1.35 7.30
N ASP A 30 24.44 1.44 8.11
CA ASP A 30 24.44 1.38 9.57
C ASP A 30 23.88 0.07 10.14
N GLY A 31 23.40 -0.86 9.32
CA GLY A 31 22.88 -2.13 9.82
C GLY A 31 22.06 -2.97 8.84
N ASP A 32 21.33 -3.93 9.39
CA ASP A 32 20.39 -4.78 8.66
C ASP A 32 19.02 -4.09 8.63
N GLY A 33 18.44 -3.85 7.45
CA GLY A 33 17.12 -3.24 7.29
C GLY A 33 16.00 -4.03 7.98
N PHE A 34 16.20 -5.30 8.31
CA PHE A 34 15.26 -6.04 9.17
C PHE A 34 15.19 -5.49 10.61
N GLU A 35 16.24 -4.85 11.11
CA GLU A 35 16.22 -4.20 12.43
C GLU A 35 15.39 -2.92 12.40
N THR A 36 15.57 -2.08 11.38
CA THR A 36 14.71 -0.92 11.08
C THR A 36 13.24 -1.36 10.94
N TYR A 37 12.97 -2.46 10.24
CA TYR A 37 11.62 -3.03 10.17
C TYR A 37 11.04 -3.34 11.55
N ARG A 38 11.81 -4.01 12.42
CA ARG A 38 11.34 -4.33 13.78
C ARG A 38 11.13 -3.08 14.62
N ALA A 39 11.99 -2.07 14.50
CA ALA A 39 11.84 -0.81 15.20
C ALA A 39 10.55 -0.09 14.78
N LEU A 40 10.29 0.01 13.46
CA LEU A 40 9.05 0.59 12.93
C LEU A 40 7.80 -0.15 13.41
N ARG A 41 7.80 -1.49 13.38
CA ARG A 41 6.67 -2.30 13.89
C ARG A 41 6.50 -2.18 15.40
N GLY A 42 7.59 -2.15 16.16
CA GLY A 42 7.56 -1.90 17.61
C GLY A 42 7.03 -0.51 17.97
N ALA A 43 7.14 0.44 17.05
CA ALA A 43 6.59 1.79 17.16
C ALA A 43 5.19 1.95 16.54
N ASP A 44 4.49 0.84 16.25
CA ASP A 44 3.11 0.82 15.76
C ASP A 44 2.94 1.51 14.38
N VAL A 45 3.96 1.38 13.52
CA VAL A 45 3.93 1.80 12.12
C VAL A 45 3.53 0.62 11.25
N ASP A 46 2.25 0.54 10.90
CA ASP A 46 1.68 -0.61 10.19
C ASP A 46 1.68 -0.55 8.66
N ALA A 47 2.34 0.46 8.10
CA ALA A 47 2.46 0.66 6.67
C ALA A 47 2.93 -0.60 5.92
N PRO A 48 2.31 -0.96 4.77
CA PRO A 48 2.84 -1.98 3.88
C PRO A 48 4.31 -1.74 3.55
N LEU A 49 5.12 -2.79 3.55
CA LEU A 49 6.57 -2.67 3.38
C LEU A 49 7.09 -3.48 2.19
N LEU A 50 7.88 -2.81 1.35
CA LEU A 50 8.57 -3.38 0.20
C LEU A 50 10.07 -3.42 0.47
N PHE A 51 10.65 -4.62 0.56
CA PHE A 51 12.10 -4.76 0.71
C PHE A 51 12.83 -4.77 -0.64
N LEU A 52 13.97 -4.08 -0.69
CA LEU A 52 14.94 -4.17 -1.77
C LEU A 52 16.09 -5.08 -1.32
N THR A 53 16.33 -6.19 -2.01
CA THR A 53 17.34 -7.19 -1.64
C THR A 53 18.30 -7.46 -2.80
N ALA A 54 19.53 -7.87 -2.53
CA ALA A 54 20.37 -8.50 -3.57
C ALA A 54 19.82 -9.90 -3.93
N GLN A 55 20.15 -10.38 -5.14
CA GLN A 55 19.66 -11.64 -5.71
C GLN A 55 20.11 -12.90 -4.94
N ASP A 56 21.23 -12.82 -4.20
CA ASP A 56 22.02 -14.00 -3.84
C ASP A 56 21.74 -14.63 -2.46
N ARG A 57 20.62 -14.31 -1.82
CA ARG A 57 20.28 -14.92 -0.52
C ARG A 57 18.84 -15.39 -0.48
N THR A 58 18.65 -16.65 -0.87
CA THR A 58 17.42 -17.42 -0.57
C THR A 58 17.04 -17.29 0.90
N GLU A 59 18.02 -17.23 1.81
CA GLU A 59 17.85 -16.99 3.24
C GLU A 59 17.22 -15.62 3.56
N THR A 60 17.53 -14.56 2.82
CA THR A 60 16.96 -13.21 3.02
C THR A 60 15.48 -13.18 2.67
N LYS A 61 15.09 -13.84 1.57
CA LYS A 61 13.67 -13.97 1.19
C LYS A 61 12.88 -14.79 2.20
N VAL A 62 13.44 -15.90 2.68
CA VAL A 62 12.81 -16.76 3.70
C VAL A 62 12.68 -16.05 5.05
N ARG A 63 13.76 -15.40 5.53
CA ARG A 63 13.72 -14.56 6.75
C ARG A 63 12.68 -13.47 6.63
N GLY A 64 12.60 -12.85 5.46
CA GLY A 64 11.65 -11.80 5.17
C GLY A 64 10.19 -12.25 5.13
N LEU A 65 9.91 -13.39 4.50
CA LEU A 65 8.59 -14.04 4.52
C LEU A 65 8.18 -14.43 5.95
N MET A 66 9.12 -14.89 6.77
CA MET A 66 8.86 -15.22 8.18
C MET A 66 8.68 -14.00 9.09
N MET A 67 9.26 -12.84 8.74
CA MET A 67 9.09 -11.59 9.48
C MET A 67 7.83 -10.80 9.10
N GLY A 68 7.07 -11.25 8.09
CA GLY A 68 5.78 -10.64 7.75
C GLY A 68 5.88 -9.38 6.89
N ALA A 69 6.93 -9.23 6.08
CA ALA A 69 6.92 -8.16 5.07
C ALA A 69 6.03 -8.51 3.89
N ASP A 70 5.42 -7.48 3.31
CA ASP A 70 4.34 -7.64 2.35
C ASP A 70 4.82 -8.01 0.94
N ASP A 71 6.00 -7.53 0.51
CA ASP A 71 6.64 -7.91 -0.77
C ASP A 71 8.15 -7.62 -0.81
N TYR A 72 8.83 -8.16 -1.84
CA TYR A 72 10.27 -8.05 -2.07
C TYR A 72 10.61 -7.79 -3.55
N VAL A 73 11.67 -7.02 -3.79
CA VAL A 73 12.28 -6.83 -5.12
C VAL A 73 13.77 -7.09 -5.06
N THR A 74 14.28 -7.87 -6.02
CA THR A 74 15.72 -8.13 -6.16
C THR A 74 16.40 -7.04 -6.97
N LYS A 75 17.56 -6.58 -6.53
CA LYS A 75 18.49 -5.75 -7.28
C LYS A 75 19.36 -6.62 -8.21
N PRO A 76 19.64 -6.19 -9.45
CA PRO A 76 19.12 -4.97 -10.08
C PRO A 76 17.64 -5.12 -10.49
N PHE A 77 16.88 -4.03 -10.41
CA PHE A 77 15.45 -4.00 -10.76
C PHE A 77 15.13 -2.94 -11.81
N ALA A 78 14.05 -3.16 -12.56
CA ALA A 78 13.43 -2.12 -13.37
C ALA A 78 12.59 -1.20 -12.47
N LEU A 79 12.61 0.11 -12.73
CA LEU A 79 11.81 1.06 -11.95
C LEU A 79 10.32 0.77 -12.08
N GLU A 80 9.88 0.36 -13.26
CA GLU A 80 8.51 -0.02 -13.58
C GLU A 80 8.04 -1.19 -12.70
N GLU A 81 8.92 -2.14 -12.37
CA GLU A 81 8.60 -3.26 -11.48
C GLU A 81 8.32 -2.77 -10.06
N VAL A 82 9.20 -1.91 -9.52
CA VAL A 82 9.04 -1.34 -8.18
C VAL A 82 7.75 -0.53 -8.09
N VAL A 83 7.48 0.32 -9.09
CA VAL A 83 6.26 1.13 -9.15
C VAL A 83 5.00 0.25 -9.19
N ALA A 84 5.02 -0.85 -9.95
CA ALA A 84 3.90 -1.78 -10.02
C ALA A 84 3.63 -2.45 -8.66
N ARG A 85 4.67 -2.90 -7.96
CA ARG A 85 4.54 -3.53 -6.63
C ARG A 85 4.08 -2.54 -5.55
N VAL A 86 4.61 -1.32 -5.56
CA VAL A 86 4.12 -0.23 -4.69
C VAL A 86 2.62 0.00 -4.88
N HIS A 87 2.13 0.05 -6.13
CA HIS A 87 0.70 0.18 -6.40
C HIS A 87 -0.13 -1.00 -5.86
N VAL A 88 0.38 -2.23 -5.97
CA VAL A 88 -0.28 -3.43 -5.42
C VAL A 88 -0.35 -3.35 -3.90
N LEU A 89 0.75 -2.99 -3.23
CA LEU A 89 0.82 -2.87 -1.78
C LEU A 89 -0.08 -1.77 -1.22
N LEU A 90 -0.09 -0.59 -1.83
CA LEU A 90 -0.98 0.51 -1.44
C LEU A 90 -2.46 0.13 -1.60
N ARG A 91 -2.80 -0.64 -2.65
CA ARG A 91 -4.17 -1.17 -2.82
C ARG A 91 -4.52 -2.20 -1.75
N ARG A 92 -3.57 -3.03 -1.31
CA ARG A 92 -3.78 -4.01 -0.22
C ARG A 92 -3.89 -3.35 1.14
N GLY A 93 -3.06 -2.36 1.45
CA GLY A 93 -3.18 -1.56 2.68
C GLY A 93 -4.55 -0.89 2.77
N ARG A 94 -5.04 -0.34 1.66
CA ARG A 94 -6.42 0.20 1.54
C ARG A 94 -7.52 -0.86 1.58
N ALA A 95 -7.23 -2.13 1.29
CA ALA A 95 -8.19 -3.23 1.38
C ALA A 95 -8.24 -3.84 2.79
N LEU A 96 -7.15 -3.73 3.56
CA LEU A 96 -7.10 -4.08 5.00
C LEU A 96 -7.73 -2.99 5.86
N ASP A 97 -7.64 -1.72 5.43
CA ASP A 97 -8.52 -0.66 5.90
C ASP A 97 -9.93 -0.87 5.30
N CYS A 98 -10.78 -1.61 6.02
CA CYS A 98 -12.24 -1.62 5.82
C CYS A 98 -12.84 -0.21 6.02
N ARG A 99 -12.46 0.75 5.18
CA ARG A 99 -12.98 2.11 5.21
C ARG A 99 -14.12 2.19 4.22
N LEU A 100 -15.30 2.33 4.79
CA LEU A 100 -16.43 2.98 4.12
C LEU A 100 -15.91 4.21 3.35
N LEU A 101 -15.92 4.15 2.02
CA LEU A 101 -15.63 5.31 1.17
C LEU A 101 -16.78 6.30 1.33
N ARG A 102 -16.50 7.56 1.68
CA ARG A 102 -17.55 8.58 1.90
C ARG A 102 -17.29 9.84 1.11
N ILE A 103 -18.24 10.24 0.26
CA ILE A 103 -18.17 11.47 -0.54
C ILE A 103 -19.56 12.09 -0.66
N ARG A 104 -19.72 13.32 -0.15
CA ARG A 104 -20.93 14.18 -0.31
C ARG A 104 -22.25 13.41 -0.20
N GLY A 105 -22.44 12.69 0.91
CA GLY A 105 -23.65 11.91 1.18
C GLY A 105 -23.64 10.49 0.64
N VAL A 106 -22.71 10.12 -0.26
CA VAL A 106 -22.52 8.72 -0.68
C VAL A 106 -21.58 8.04 0.30
N ALA A 107 -21.96 6.87 0.79
CA ALA A 107 -21.09 5.94 1.52
C ALA A 107 -21.06 4.59 0.79
N LEU A 108 -19.90 3.96 0.68
CA LEU A 108 -19.73 2.66 0.03
C LEU A 108 -18.83 1.78 0.89
N ASP A 109 -19.24 0.55 1.17
CA ASP A 109 -18.41 -0.46 1.81
C ASP A 109 -17.88 -1.45 0.75
N PRO A 110 -16.56 -1.43 0.46
CA PRO A 110 -15.97 -2.33 -0.54
C PRO A 110 -16.06 -3.81 -0.16
N ALA A 111 -16.10 -4.12 1.14
CA ALA A 111 -16.10 -5.49 1.65
C ALA A 111 -17.50 -6.13 1.54
N THR A 112 -18.55 -5.40 1.93
CA THR A 112 -19.94 -5.90 1.86
C THR A 112 -20.61 -5.63 0.51
N ARG A 113 -20.02 -4.77 -0.32
CA ARG A 113 -20.59 -4.24 -1.57
C ARG A 113 -21.89 -3.47 -1.37
N GLU A 114 -22.03 -2.85 -0.21
CA GLU A 114 -23.19 -2.04 0.12
C GLU A 114 -22.91 -0.56 -0.14
N VAL A 115 -23.95 0.15 -0.55
CA VAL A 115 -23.90 1.58 -0.87
C VAL A 115 -25.05 2.28 -0.17
N TRP A 116 -24.79 3.46 0.36
CA TRP A 116 -25.79 4.34 0.95
C TRP A 116 -25.70 5.73 0.34
N ARG A 117 -26.86 6.37 0.17
CA ARG A 117 -26.99 7.78 -0.18
C ARG A 117 -27.76 8.48 0.93
N ASP A 118 -27.13 9.46 1.56
CA ASP A 118 -27.67 10.27 2.65
C ASP A 118 -28.27 9.38 3.77
N GLY A 119 -27.62 8.24 4.04
CA GLY A 119 -28.01 7.26 5.06
C GLY A 119 -28.99 6.19 4.59
N THR A 120 -29.56 6.29 3.39
CA THR A 120 -30.47 5.28 2.83
C THR A 120 -29.72 4.31 1.93
N GLN A 121 -29.92 3.00 2.12
CA GLN A 121 -29.24 1.98 1.31
C GLN A 121 -29.74 2.02 -0.14
N VAL A 122 -28.81 1.93 -1.09
CA VAL A 122 -29.07 1.93 -2.53
C VAL A 122 -28.56 0.62 -3.11
N ALA A 123 -29.45 -0.13 -3.76
CA ALA A 123 -29.06 -1.33 -4.48
C ALA A 123 -28.44 -0.95 -5.83
N LEU A 124 -27.23 -1.46 -6.09
CA LEU A 124 -26.55 -1.30 -7.37
C LEU A 124 -26.28 -2.68 -8.00
N SER A 125 -26.30 -2.74 -9.32
CA SER A 125 -25.75 -3.89 -10.03
C SER A 125 -24.24 -3.99 -9.80
N ARG A 126 -23.66 -5.17 -10.07
CA ARG A 126 -22.22 -5.40 -9.96
C ARG A 126 -21.40 -4.35 -10.71
N ARG A 127 -21.76 -4.05 -11.97
CA ARG A 127 -21.03 -3.08 -12.80
C ARG A 127 -21.16 -1.65 -12.28
N GLU A 128 -22.34 -1.26 -11.81
CA GLU A 128 -22.55 0.07 -11.24
C GLU A 128 -21.76 0.26 -9.94
N PHE A 129 -21.71 -0.79 -9.10
CA PHE A 129 -20.90 -0.80 -7.90
C PHE A 129 -19.41 -0.66 -8.23
N ASP A 130 -18.91 -1.50 -9.15
CA ASP A 130 -17.49 -1.52 -9.51
C ASP A 130 -17.07 -0.17 -10.12
N LEU A 131 -17.94 0.43 -10.95
CA LEU A 131 -17.74 1.77 -11.49
C LEU A 131 -17.72 2.83 -10.38
N LEU A 132 -18.72 2.83 -9.50
CA LEU A 132 -18.82 3.83 -8.43
C LEU A 132 -17.63 3.73 -7.47
N SER A 133 -17.26 2.51 -7.05
CA SER A 133 -16.09 2.26 -6.21
C SER A 133 -14.82 2.80 -6.89
N PHE A 134 -14.64 2.52 -8.18
CA PHE A 134 -13.49 3.02 -8.93
C PHE A 134 -13.45 4.54 -9.03
N LEU A 135 -14.60 5.19 -9.25
CA LEU A 135 -14.71 6.65 -9.28
C LEU A 135 -14.46 7.28 -7.90
N MET A 136 -14.97 6.67 -6.82
CA MET A 136 -14.78 7.15 -5.44
C MET A 136 -13.33 7.01 -4.98
N ASP A 137 -12.65 5.92 -5.33
CA ASP A 137 -11.21 5.73 -5.05
C ASP A 137 -10.31 6.75 -5.77
N ASN A 138 -10.80 7.33 -6.87
CA ASN A 138 -10.09 8.29 -7.70
C ASN A 138 -10.72 9.70 -7.64
N ALA A 139 -11.50 9.99 -6.60
CA ALA A 139 -12.19 11.26 -6.47
C ALA A 139 -11.23 12.46 -6.57
N GLY A 140 -11.64 13.47 -7.34
CA GLY A 140 -10.83 14.65 -7.63
C GLY A 140 -9.86 14.50 -8.81
N ARG A 141 -9.79 13.32 -9.45
CA ARG A 141 -8.99 13.09 -10.67
C ARG A 141 -9.90 12.98 -11.89
N VAL A 142 -9.46 13.55 -13.02
CA VAL A 142 -10.12 13.34 -14.32
C VAL A 142 -9.69 11.96 -14.85
N LEU A 143 -10.67 11.12 -15.17
CA LEU A 143 -10.47 9.77 -15.71
C LEU A 143 -10.97 9.68 -17.16
N SER A 144 -10.21 9.02 -18.02
CA SER A 144 -10.63 8.75 -19.39
C SER A 144 -11.56 7.55 -19.46
N LYS A 145 -12.36 7.48 -20.53
CA LYS A 145 -13.25 6.33 -20.77
C LYS A 145 -12.48 5.00 -20.88
N GLY A 146 -11.29 5.02 -21.49
CA GLY A 146 -10.43 3.85 -21.57
C GLY A 146 -9.97 3.36 -20.19
N GLN A 147 -9.52 4.28 -19.33
CA GLN A 147 -9.11 3.95 -17.96
C GLN A 147 -10.23 3.35 -17.12
N ILE A 148 -11.48 3.75 -17.37
CA ILE A 148 -12.66 3.15 -16.73
C ILE A 148 -12.91 1.75 -17.29
N LEU A 149 -12.91 1.58 -18.61
CA LEU A 149 -13.20 0.29 -19.25
C LEU A 149 -12.14 -0.79 -18.99
N ASP A 150 -10.87 -0.41 -18.83
CA ASP A 150 -9.79 -1.37 -18.54
C ASP A 150 -9.87 -1.93 -17.11
N ARG A 151 -10.70 -1.34 -16.25
CA ARG A 151 -10.75 -1.66 -14.82
C ARG A 151 -12.10 -2.21 -14.33
N VAL A 152 -13.20 -1.99 -15.07
CA VAL A 152 -14.59 -2.26 -14.66
C VAL A 152 -15.33 -3.14 -15.69
#